data_AF-A0A4R1FY06-F1
#
_entry.id   AF-A0A4R1FY06-F1
#
_cell.length_a   1.000
_cell.length_b   1.000
_cell.length_c   1.000
_cell.angle_alpha   90.00
_cell.angle_beta   90.00
_cell.angle_gamma   90.00
#
_symmetry.space_group_name_H-M   'P 1'
#
loop_
_entity.id
_entity.type
_entity.pdbx_description
1 polymer ?
#
loop_
_entity_poly.entity_id
_entity_poly.type
_entity_poly.pdbx_seq_one_letter_code
_entity_poly.pdbx_strand_id
1 'polypeptide(L)'
;MKNLLKTFLECTALFILALVIVHLLPTKGKAEYATDYHNHYLSEQISQQSRQQAKAEWIAEYGEFQREPTTEELDYLHQWTANKQLSINKEKP
;
A
#
# COMPACT_ATOMS: atom_id res chain seq x y z
N MET A 1 -17.66 35.63 54.44
CA MET A 1 -18.60 34.76 53.71
C MET A 1 -18.84 35.20 52.27
N LYS A 2 -19.32 36.43 51.98
CA LYS A 2 -19.57 36.90 50.60
C LYS A 2 -18.34 36.83 49.68
N ASN A 3 -17.16 37.19 50.17
CA ASN A 3 -15.92 37.15 49.36
C ASN A 3 -15.45 35.72 49.08
N LEU A 4 -15.72 34.79 50.01
CA LEU A 4 -15.35 33.38 49.89
C LEU A 4 -16.29 32.63 48.93
N LEU A 5 -17.57 33.03 48.90
CA LEU A 5 -18.53 32.53 47.91
C LEU A 5 -18.20 33.02 46.50
N LYS A 6 -17.77 34.28 46.35
CA LYS A 6 -17.36 34.86 45.06
C LYS A 6 -16.13 34.17 44.49
N THR A 7 -15.08 34.01 45.31
CA THR A 7 -13.86 33.32 44.86
C THR A 7 -14.13 31.85 44.52
N PHE A 8 -15.00 31.17 45.27
CA PHE A 8 -15.41 29.81 44.93
C PHE A 8 -16.10 29.76 43.55
N LEU A 9 -17.04 30.67 43.30
CA LEU A 9 -17.77 30.74 42.04
C LEU A 9 -16.82 31.04 40.85
N GLU A 10 -15.89 31.98 41.01
CA GLU A 10 -14.88 32.31 40.00
C GLU A 10 -13.96 31.11 39.68
N CYS A 11 -13.47 30.41 40.71
CA CYS A 11 -12.67 29.20 40.53
C CYS A 11 -13.44 28.10 39.79
N THR A 12 -14.72 27.89 40.11
CA THR A 12 -15.55 26.90 39.39
C THR A 12 -15.78 27.28 37.92
N ALA A 13 -16.00 28.57 37.63
CA ALA A 13 -16.19 29.04 36.27
C ALA A 13 -14.92 28.89 35.42
N LEU A 14 -13.75 29.21 36.00
CA LEU A 14 -12.45 29.02 35.34
C LEU A 14 -12.14 27.54 35.10
N PHE A 15 -12.50 26.65 36.03
CA PHE A 15 -12.31 25.22 35.86
C PHE A 15 -13.16 24.65 34.72
N ILE A 16 -14.44 25.04 34.65
CA ILE A 16 -15.33 24.63 33.55
C ILE A 16 -14.82 25.16 32.21
N LEU A 17 -14.37 26.41 32.16
CA LEU A 17 -13.80 27.00 30.95
C LEU A 17 -12.54 26.24 30.49
N ALA A 18 -11.66 25.87 31.41
CA ALA A 18 -10.47 25.08 31.10
C ALA A 18 -10.83 23.70 30.50
N LEU A 19 -11.85 23.02 31.04
CA LEU A 19 -12.33 21.75 30.50
C LEU A 19 -12.89 21.90 29.09
N VAL A 20 -13.66 22.96 28.83
CA VAL A 20 -14.20 23.27 27.50
C VAL A 20 -13.08 23.54 26.50
N ILE A 21 -12.07 24.32 26.89
CA ILE A 21 -10.90 24.59 26.05
C ILE A 21 -10.18 23.28 25.72
N VAL A 22 -9.94 22.41 26.71
CA VAL A 22 -9.29 21.11 26.48
C VAL A 22 -10.11 20.22 25.55
N HIS A 23 -11.45 20.27 25.60
CA HIS A 23 -12.32 19.54 24.68
C HIS A 23 -12.33 20.11 23.25
N LEU A 24 -12.14 21.42 23.11
CA LEU A 24 -12.10 22.13 21.84
C LEU A 24 -10.71 22.11 21.19
N LEU A 25 -9.65 21.79 21.96
CA LEU A 25 -8.33 21.60 21.39
C LEU A 25 -8.39 20.49 20.35
N PRO A 26 -8.02 20.77 19.09
CA PRO A 26 -8.07 19.76 18.05
C PRO A 26 -7.11 18.63 18.43
N THR A 27 -7.66 17.44 18.64
CA THR A 27 -6.85 16.23 18.81
C THR A 27 -6.15 15.97 17.49
N LYS A 28 -4.88 16.39 17.38
CA LYS A 28 -4.02 16.13 16.21
C LYS A 28 -3.76 14.63 15.97
N GLY A 29 -4.36 13.73 16.73
CA GLY A 29 -4.08 12.30 16.70
C GLY A 29 -4.88 11.46 15.70
N LYS A 30 -5.82 12.02 14.93
CA LYS A 30 -6.61 11.22 13.97
C LYS A 30 -6.13 11.30 12.53
N ALA A 31 -5.31 12.29 12.18
CA ALA A 31 -4.83 12.48 10.80
C ALA A 31 -3.44 11.87 10.54
N GLU A 32 -2.66 11.60 11.58
CA GLU A 32 -1.26 11.13 11.44
C GLU A 32 -1.16 9.63 11.14
N TYR A 33 -2.26 8.89 11.31
CA TYR A 33 -2.37 7.45 11.01
C TYR A 33 -3.51 7.13 10.03
N ALA A 34 -3.92 8.10 9.21
CA ALA A 34 -4.76 7.80 8.06
C ALA A 34 -3.89 7.13 6.98
N THR A 35 -3.34 5.96 7.31
CA THR A 35 -2.80 5.06 6.31
C THR A 35 -3.96 4.62 5.43
N ASP A 36 -3.77 4.70 4.11
CA ASP A 36 -4.80 4.43 3.13
C ASP A 36 -5.19 2.93 3.05
N TYR A 37 -4.62 2.07 3.88
CA TYR A 37 -4.90 0.64 3.95
C TYR A 37 -6.39 0.29 4.03
N HIS A 38 -7.24 1.19 4.57
CA HIS A 38 -8.68 0.99 4.66
C HIS A 38 -9.48 1.65 3.52
N ASN A 39 -8.85 2.44 2.65
CA ASN A 39 -9.50 3.05 1.50
C ASN A 39 -9.31 2.16 0.27
N HIS A 40 -10.21 1.19 0.13
CA HIS A 40 -10.20 0.23 -0.98
C HIS A 40 -10.04 0.89 -2.36
N TYR A 41 -10.74 2.00 -2.61
CA TYR A 41 -10.68 2.72 -3.88
C TYR A 41 -9.31 3.34 -4.14
N LEU A 42 -8.70 3.95 -3.12
CA LEU A 42 -7.38 4.55 -3.25
C LEU A 42 -6.30 3.47 -3.40
N SER A 43 -6.37 2.38 -2.64
CA SER A 43 -5.46 1.24 -2.80
C SER A 43 -5.59 0.58 -4.17
N GLU A 44 -6.81 0.43 -4.69
CA GLU A 44 -7.05 -0.10 -6.03
C GLU A 44 -6.45 0.82 -7.10
N GLN A 45 -6.64 2.14 -6.98
CA GLN A 45 -6.08 3.12 -7.90
C GLN A 45 -4.55 3.08 -7.92
N ILE A 46 -3.91 3.05 -6.75
CA ILE A 46 -2.44 2.94 -6.63
C ILE A 46 -1.95 1.63 -7.25
N SER A 47 -2.65 0.52 -7.00
CA SER A 47 -2.33 -0.78 -7.58
C SER A 47 -2.46 -0.81 -9.11
N GLN A 48 -3.51 -0.19 -9.66
CA GLN A 48 -3.71 -0.05 -11.10
C GLN A 48 -2.56 0.76 -11.73
N GLN A 49 -2.25 1.91 -11.14
CA GLN A 49 -1.18 2.79 -11.62
C GLN A 49 0.19 2.09 -11.60
N SER A 50 0.54 1.43 -10.49
CA SER A 50 1.80 0.71 -10.36
C SER A 50 1.93 -0.42 -11.40
N ARG A 51 0.84 -1.18 -11.63
CA ARG A 51 0.82 -2.21 -12.68
C ARG A 51 0.99 -1.63 -14.08
N GLN A 52 0.37 -0.48 -14.37
CA GLN A 52 0.54 0.19 -15.66
C GLN A 52 1.98 0.68 -15.88
N GLN A 53 2.61 1.24 -14.83
CA GLN A 53 4.01 1.67 -14.88
C GLN A 53 4.96 0.49 -15.11
N ALA A 54 4.83 -0.58 -14.32
CA ALA A 54 5.64 -1.79 -14.50
C ALA A 54 5.45 -2.41 -15.88
N LYS A 55 4.22 -2.42 -16.42
CA LYS A 55 3.96 -2.86 -17.79
C LYS A 55 4.64 -1.96 -18.81
N ALA A 56 4.59 -0.63 -18.64
CA ALA A 56 5.23 0.31 -19.55
C ALA A 56 6.76 0.16 -19.55
N GLU A 57 7.37 0.01 -18.37
CA GLU A 57 8.80 -0.26 -18.20
C GLU A 57 9.21 -1.58 -18.87
N TRP A 58 8.44 -2.64 -18.64
CA TRP A 58 8.67 -3.92 -19.30
C TRP A 58 8.62 -3.81 -20.83
N ILE A 59 7.61 -3.13 -21.37
CA ILE A 59 7.47 -2.94 -22.81
C ILE A 59 8.63 -2.12 -23.39
N ALA A 60 9.08 -1.09 -22.66
CA ALA A 60 10.21 -0.26 -23.09
C ALA A 60 11.53 -1.05 -23.12
N GLU A 61 11.76 -1.94 -22.16
CA GLU A 61 12.99 -2.74 -22.07
C GLU A 61 12.98 -4.00 -22.96
N TYR A 62 11.86 -4.72 -22.99
CA TYR A 62 11.77 -6.05 -23.58
C TYR A 62 10.83 -6.15 -24.79
N GLY A 63 10.10 -5.07 -25.11
CA GLY A 63 9.07 -5.06 -26.15
C GLY A 63 7.69 -5.53 -25.64
N GLU A 64 6.65 -5.25 -26.42
CA GLU A 64 5.26 -5.59 -26.05
C GLU A 64 4.99 -7.10 -26.07
N PHE A 65 5.64 -7.81 -26.97
CA PHE A 65 5.58 -9.25 -27.11
C PHE A 65 6.98 -9.78 -27.38
N GLN A 66 7.29 -10.98 -26.85
CA GLN A 66 8.41 -11.75 -27.37
C GLN A 66 8.16 -11.97 -28.86
N ARG A 67 9.16 -11.68 -29.70
CA ARG A 67 9.06 -12.00 -31.14
C ARG A 67 8.75 -13.48 -31.31
N GLU A 68 8.05 -13.82 -32.38
CA GLU A 68 7.92 -15.22 -32.75
C GLU A 68 9.32 -15.84 -32.88
N PRO A 69 9.57 -16.99 -32.22
CA PRO A 69 10.86 -17.66 -32.31
C PRO A 69 11.10 -18.11 -33.76
N THR A 70 12.35 -18.06 -34.20
CA THR A 70 12.71 -18.58 -35.52
C THR A 70 12.54 -20.11 -35.54
N THR A 71 12.50 -20.71 -36.73
CA THR A 71 12.48 -22.18 -36.87
C THR A 71 13.66 -22.83 -36.15
N GLU A 72 14.84 -22.21 -36.19
CA GLU A 72 16.05 -22.70 -35.53
C GLU A 72 15.92 -22.66 -34.00
N GLU A 73 15.31 -21.61 -33.45
CA GLU A 73 15.07 -21.48 -32.02
C GLU A 73 14.01 -22.45 -31.52
N LEU A 74 12.97 -22.69 -32.33
CA LEU A 74 11.97 -23.72 -32.06
C LEU A 74 12.61 -25.11 -32.03
N ASP A 75 13.43 -25.45 -33.02
CA ASP A 75 14.14 -26.71 -33.07
C ASP A 75 15.08 -26.89 -31.87
N TYR A 76 15.80 -25.84 -31.49
CA TYR A 76 16.63 -25.84 -30.28
C TYR A 76 15.79 -26.08 -29.02
N LEU A 77 14.67 -25.36 -28.85
CA LEU A 77 13.76 -25.53 -27.71
C LEU A 77 13.18 -26.94 -27.64
N HIS A 78 12.82 -27.54 -28.78
CA HIS A 78 12.33 -28.91 -28.84
C HIS A 78 13.39 -29.91 -28.39
N GLN A 79 14.63 -29.80 -28.91
CA GLN A 79 15.73 -30.67 -28.53
C GLN A 79 16.10 -30.52 -27.05
N TRP A 80 16.20 -29.27 -26.57
CA TRP A 80 16.50 -28.98 -25.17
C TRP A 80 15.45 -29.58 -24.24
N THR A 81 14.17 -29.40 -24.57
CA THR A 81 13.04 -29.93 -23.79
C THR A 81 13.05 -31.46 -23.75
N ALA A 82 13.29 -32.11 -24.90
CA ALA A 82 13.38 -33.56 -24.98
C ALA A 82 14.54 -34.10 -24.11
N ASN A 83 15.71 -33.47 -24.17
CA ASN A 83 16.87 -33.84 -23.36
C ASN A 83 16.61 -33.67 -21.86
N LYS A 84 15.94 -32.57 -21.47
CA LYS A 84 15.58 -32.31 -20.08
C LYS A 84 14.55 -33.33 -19.58
N GLN A 85 13.58 -33.72 -20.40
CA GLN A 85 12.63 -34.76 -20.04
C GLN A 85 13.32 -36.11 -19.84
N LEU A 86 14.31 -36.45 -20.68
CA LEU A 86 15.11 -37.65 -20.50
C LEU A 86 15.93 -37.63 -19.20
N SER A 87 16.51 -36.48 -18.82
CA SER A 87 17.24 -36.38 -17.55
C SER A 87 16.30 -36.58 -16.35
N ILE A 88 15.12 -35.93 -16.38
CA ILE A 88 14.10 -36.08 -15.33
C ILE A 88 13.63 -37.54 -15.23
N ASN A 89 13.40 -38.22 -16.35
CA ASN A 89 12.97 -39.61 -16.35
C ASN A 89 14.06 -40.57 -15.82
N LYS A 90 15.35 -40.23 -16.01
CA LYS A 90 16.47 -41.00 -15.44
C LYS A 90 16.67 -40.76 -13.95
N GLU A 91 16.28 -39.59 -13.45
CA GLU A 91 16.35 -39.23 -12.02
C GLU A 91 15.14 -39.73 -11.22
N LYS A 92 14.09 -40.24 -11.89
CA LYS A 92 12.92 -40.83 -11.24
C LYS A 92 13.24 -42.27 -10.80
N PRO A 93 13.14 -42.62 -9.51
CA PRO A 93 13.47 -43.95 -8.99
C PRO A 93 12.50 -45.05 -9.46
#